data_AF-A0A947MYY6-F1
#
_entry.id   AF-A0A947MYY6-F1
#
_cell.length_a   1.000
_cell.length_b   1.000
_cell.length_c   1.000
_cell.angle_alpha   90.00
_cell.angle_beta   90.00
_cell.angle_gamma   90.00
#
_symmetry.space_group_name_H-M   'P 1'
#
loop_
_entity.id
_entity.type
_entity.pdbx_description
1 polymer ?
#
loop_
_entity_poly.entity_id
_entity_poly.type
_entity_poly.pdbx_seq_one_letter_code
_entity_poly.pdbx_strand_id
1 'polypeptide(L)'
;MLVSHDRALLREVCDEFWLVAKGEVSTFDGDLDDYQKYLADVARETALAARAARDGAKALAAQAAQATDPAASSHTEPTASAEPAVFNSKGKEDRKAQAQARARLNDQLRPLKAELKKVDERMAKAAEERDKLMQALGSISIGPSERADGGKRLKALEEEIEQLEARWLELGEAIERVGN
;
A
#
# COMPACT_ATOMS: atom_id res chain seq x y z
N MET A 1 -11.38 16.81 -14.22
CA MET A 1 -10.82 15.44 -14.12
C MET A 1 -9.80 15.47 -13.01
N LEU A 2 -10.07 14.77 -11.90
CA LEU A 2 -9.21 14.74 -10.72
C LEU A 2 -8.42 13.43 -10.75
N VAL A 3 -7.10 13.50 -10.55
CA VAL A 3 -6.25 12.32 -10.36
C VAL A 3 -5.75 12.38 -8.92
N SER A 4 -6.32 11.53 -8.06
CA SER A 4 -5.91 11.44 -6.65
C SER A 4 -4.80 10.41 -6.49
N HIS A 5 -3.77 10.79 -5.73
CA HIS A 5 -2.74 9.87 -5.25
C HIS A 5 -3.03 9.41 -3.81
N ASP A 6 -4.01 10.04 -3.16
CA ASP A 6 -4.41 9.72 -1.79
C ASP A 6 -5.34 8.50 -1.78
N ARG A 7 -4.80 7.41 -1.26
CA ARG A 7 -5.48 6.10 -1.16
C ARG A 7 -6.62 6.12 -0.15
N ALA A 8 -6.52 6.92 0.91
CA ALA A 8 -7.56 7.00 1.94
C ALA A 8 -8.79 7.73 1.40
N LEU A 9 -8.56 8.83 0.68
CA LEU A 9 -9.63 9.55 -0.02
C LEU A 9 -10.31 8.65 -1.06
N LEU A 10 -9.53 7.89 -1.84
CA LEU A 10 -10.08 6.97 -2.83
C LEU A 10 -10.87 5.81 -2.21
N ARG A 11 -10.48 5.31 -1.03
CA ARG A 11 -11.27 4.27 -0.34
C ARG A 11 -12.61 4.77 0.19
N GLU A 12 -12.72 6.05 0.55
CA GLU A 12 -13.94 6.61 1.14
C GLU A 12 -14.93 7.13 0.10
N VAL A 13 -14.43 7.60 -1.06
CA VAL A 13 -15.24 8.31 -2.07
C VAL A 13 -15.55 7.46 -3.31
N CYS A 14 -14.82 6.35 -3.54
CA CYS A 14 -15.02 5.51 -4.72
C CYS A 14 -15.85 4.27 -4.42
N ASP A 15 -16.93 4.09 -5.18
CA ASP A 15 -17.83 2.94 -5.06
C ASP A 15 -17.47 1.77 -5.99
N GLU A 16 -16.81 2.03 -7.12
CA GLU A 16 -16.54 1.03 -8.17
C GLU A 16 -15.10 1.15 -8.70
N PHE A 17 -14.44 0.00 -8.89
CA PHE A 17 -13.05 -0.08 -9.36
C PHE A 17 -12.95 -0.77 -10.71
N TRP A 18 -12.17 -0.18 -11.61
CA TRP A 18 -11.94 -0.68 -12.96
C TRP A 18 -10.44 -0.91 -13.16
N LEU A 19 -10.07 -2.11 -13.59
CA LEU A 19 -8.69 -2.50 -13.86
C LEU A 19 -8.38 -2.31 -15.35
N VAL A 20 -7.33 -1.56 -15.65
CA VAL A 20 -6.80 -1.41 -17.01
C VAL A 20 -5.49 -2.16 -17.11
N ALA A 21 -5.49 -3.32 -17.79
CA ALA A 21 -4.31 -4.15 -17.95
C ALA A 21 -4.35 -4.90 -19.28
N LYS A 22 -3.18 -5.23 -19.84
CA LYS A 22 -3.05 -6.03 -21.09
C LYS A 22 -3.82 -5.44 -22.29
N GLY A 23 -4.04 -4.12 -22.31
CA GLY A 23 -4.77 -3.43 -23.37
C GLY A 23 -6.30 -3.53 -23.27
N GLU A 24 -6.83 -4.09 -22.19
CA GLU A 24 -8.26 -4.23 -21.91
C GLU A 24 -8.64 -3.54 -20.61
N VAL A 25 -9.91 -3.18 -20.48
CA VAL A 25 -10.51 -2.63 -19.26
C VAL A 25 -11.53 -3.63 -18.73
N SER A 26 -11.35 -4.07 -17.49
CA SER A 26 -12.22 -5.06 -16.82
C SER A 26 -12.65 -4.55 -15.45
N THR A 27 -13.84 -4.93 -15.00
CA THR A 27 -14.32 -4.65 -13.63
C THR A 27 -13.40 -5.31 -12.60
N PHE A 28 -13.02 -4.57 -11.56
CA PHE A 28 -12.14 -5.06 -10.49
C PHE A 28 -12.94 -5.26 -9.21
N ASP A 29 -13.13 -6.52 -8.84
CA ASP A 29 -13.95 -6.94 -7.69
C ASP A 29 -13.10 -7.04 -6.42
N GLY A 30 -12.40 -5.95 -6.10
CA GLY A 30 -11.46 -5.85 -4.99
C GLY A 30 -11.19 -4.40 -4.60
N ASP A 31 -10.50 -4.21 -3.47
CA ASP A 31 -10.17 -2.87 -2.98
C ASP A 31 -8.78 -2.38 -3.46
N LEU A 32 -8.42 -1.17 -3.05
CA LEU A 32 -7.16 -0.56 -3.41
C LEU A 32 -5.92 -1.34 -2.91
N ASP A 33 -6.03 -2.13 -1.84
CA ASP A 33 -4.97 -2.98 -1.30
C ASP A 33 -4.87 -4.31 -2.05
N ASP A 34 -5.99 -4.86 -2.51
CA ASP A 34 -6.00 -6.01 -3.41
C ASP A 34 -5.38 -5.68 -4.78
N TYR A 35 -5.56 -4.45 -5.26
CA TYR A 35 -4.84 -3.98 -6.46
C TYR A 35 -3.31 -3.95 -6.27
N GLN A 36 -2.81 -3.62 -5.07
CA GLN A 36 -1.37 -3.68 -4.80
C GLN A 36 -0.84 -5.11 -4.82
N LYS A 37 -1.60 -6.06 -4.26
CA LYS A 37 -1.24 -7.48 -4.31
C LYS A 37 -1.24 -7.98 -5.75
N TYR A 38 -2.27 -7.61 -6.52
CA TYR A 38 -2.35 -7.91 -7.94
C TYR A 38 -1.12 -7.41 -8.72
N LEU A 39 -0.67 -6.17 -8.48
CA LEU A 39 0.55 -5.65 -9.11
C LEU A 39 1.81 -6.44 -8.71
N ALA A 40 1.94 -6.82 -7.44
CA ALA A 40 3.07 -7.62 -6.97
C ALA A 40 3.09 -9.03 -7.58
N ASP A 41 1.92 -9.65 -7.75
CA ASP A 41 1.79 -10.95 -8.39
C ASP A 41 2.04 -10.87 -9.91
N VAL A 42 1.54 -9.84 -10.59
CA VAL A 42 1.83 -9.59 -12.01
C VAL A 42 3.32 -9.32 -12.23
N ALA A 43 3.98 -8.57 -11.34
CA ALA A 43 5.42 -8.34 -11.40
C ALA A 43 6.22 -9.64 -11.18
N ARG A 44 5.74 -10.52 -10.30
CA ARG A 44 6.33 -11.86 -10.12
C ARG A 44 6.14 -12.74 -11.35
N GLU A 45 4.95 -12.82 -11.90
CA GLU A 45 4.67 -13.62 -13.10
C GLU A 45 5.49 -13.13 -14.30
N THR A 46 5.60 -11.82 -14.50
CA THR A 46 6.44 -11.26 -15.57
C THR A 46 7.93 -11.54 -15.35
N ALA A 47 8.43 -11.46 -14.11
CA ALA A 47 9.80 -11.83 -13.78
C ALA A 47 10.07 -13.34 -13.96
N LEU A 48 9.11 -14.19 -13.60
CA LEU A 48 9.18 -15.64 -13.80
C LEU A 48 9.11 -15.99 -15.29
N ALA A 49 8.23 -15.36 -16.06
CA ALA A 49 8.15 -15.54 -17.51
C ALA A 49 9.44 -15.06 -18.22
N ALA A 50 10.02 -13.93 -17.78
CA ALA A 50 11.30 -13.46 -18.30
C ALA A 50 12.46 -14.40 -17.93
N ARG A 51 12.44 -15.00 -16.73
CA ARG A 51 13.41 -16.04 -16.35
C ARG A 51 13.23 -17.32 -17.16
N ALA A 52 12.00 -17.82 -17.31
CA ALA A 52 11.69 -18.99 -18.12
C ALA A 52 12.07 -18.79 -19.60
N ALA A 53 11.90 -17.59 -20.15
CA ALA A 53 12.35 -17.25 -21.50
C ALA A 53 13.89 -17.26 -21.62
N ARG A 54 14.60 -16.79 -20.58
CA ARG A 54 16.08 -16.83 -20.54
C ARG A 54 16.62 -18.25 -20.34
N ASP A 55 15.98 -19.04 -19.49
CA ASP A 55 16.34 -20.43 -19.23
C ASP A 55 16.01 -21.31 -20.45
N GLY A 56 14.90 -21.03 -21.13
CA GLY A 56 14.53 -21.64 -22.42
C GLY A 56 15.51 -21.27 -23.54
N ALA A 57 15.93 -20.00 -23.63
CA ALA A 57 16.96 -19.58 -24.60
C ALA A 57 18.33 -20.21 -24.31
N LYS A 58 18.68 -20.39 -23.02
CA LYS A 58 19.91 -21.07 -22.60
C LYS A 58 19.85 -22.59 -22.85
N ALA A 59 18.68 -23.19 -22.68
CA ALA A 59 18.43 -24.61 -22.99
C ALA A 59 18.46 -24.88 -24.49
N LEU A 60 17.88 -23.99 -25.33
CA LEU A 60 17.95 -24.08 -26.79
C LEU A 60 19.40 -23.95 -27.31
N ALA A 61 20.19 -23.05 -26.72
CA ALA A 61 21.62 -22.90 -27.04
C ALA A 61 22.46 -24.12 -26.61
N ALA A 62 22.09 -24.79 -25.52
CA ALA A 62 22.74 -26.03 -25.08
C ALA A 62 22.32 -27.26 -25.91
N GLN A 63 21.08 -27.30 -26.42
CA GLN A 63 20.59 -28.38 -27.29
C GLN A 63 21.15 -28.32 -28.73
N ALA A 64 21.50 -27.13 -29.23
CA ALA A 64 22.18 -26.97 -30.51
C ALA A 64 23.63 -27.54 -30.53
N ALA A 65 24.20 -27.85 -29.37
CA ALA A 65 25.54 -28.42 -29.23
C ALA A 65 25.57 -29.95 -29.01
N GLN A 66 24.41 -30.63 -28.96
CA GLN A 66 24.34 -32.08 -28.66
C GLN A 66 23.61 -32.92 -29.73
N ALA A 67 23.47 -32.44 -30.96
CA ALA A 67 22.92 -33.24 -32.05
C ALA A 67 24.01 -34.06 -32.78
N THR A 68 24.45 -35.16 -32.16
CA THR A 68 24.97 -36.36 -32.86
C THR A 68 24.41 -37.60 -32.15
N ASP A 69 23.49 -38.27 -32.84
CA ASP A 69 22.65 -39.41 -32.43
C ASP A 69 23.36 -40.77 -32.74
N PRO A 70 22.78 -41.98 -32.51
CA PRO A 70 21.85 -42.51 -31.48
C PRO A 70 22.34 -43.83 -30.82
N ALA A 71 21.65 -44.36 -29.79
CA ALA A 71 21.14 -45.76 -29.77
C ALA A 71 20.63 -46.30 -28.40
N ALA A 72 19.41 -46.87 -28.47
CA ALA A 72 18.92 -48.11 -27.82
C ALA A 72 18.48 -48.15 -26.32
N SER A 73 17.14 -48.21 -26.17
CA SER A 73 16.30 -49.15 -25.41
C SER A 73 16.62 -49.53 -23.95
N SER A 74 15.62 -49.40 -23.05
CA SER A 74 14.83 -50.55 -22.54
C SER A 74 13.88 -50.18 -21.39
N HIS A 75 12.77 -50.93 -21.31
CA HIS A 75 11.63 -50.84 -20.39
C HIS A 75 11.95 -50.91 -18.89
N THR A 76 11.06 -50.40 -18.02
CA THR A 76 10.39 -51.20 -16.94
C THR A 76 9.19 -50.44 -16.35
N GLU A 77 7.99 -51.01 -16.42
CA GLU A 77 6.95 -50.94 -15.36
C GLU A 77 7.12 -52.22 -14.52
N PRO A 78 6.79 -52.30 -13.20
CA PRO A 78 5.46 -51.94 -12.68
C PRO A 78 5.39 -51.50 -11.18
N THR A 79 4.14 -51.22 -10.74
CA THR A 79 3.52 -51.59 -9.44
C THR A 79 3.09 -50.46 -8.49
N ALA A 80 1.83 -50.58 -8.08
CA ALA A 80 1.06 -49.79 -7.14
C ALA A 80 1.66 -49.63 -5.74
N SER A 81 1.39 -48.50 -5.09
CA SER A 81 0.83 -48.46 -3.72
C SER A 81 0.46 -47.03 -3.29
N ALA A 82 -0.66 -46.92 -2.58
CA ALA A 82 -1.22 -45.71 -2.03
C ALA A 82 -0.53 -45.27 -0.71
N GLU A 83 -0.34 -43.94 -0.59
CA GLU A 83 -0.46 -43.10 0.62
C GLU A 83 0.47 -43.34 1.85
N PRO A 84 0.86 -42.29 2.63
CA PRO A 84 -0.10 -41.48 3.39
C PRO A 84 0.10 -39.96 3.38
N ALA A 85 -1.04 -39.28 3.52
CA ALA A 85 -1.15 -37.88 3.92
C ALA A 85 -0.35 -37.60 5.20
N VAL A 86 0.57 -36.63 5.12
CA VAL A 86 1.26 -36.07 6.29
C VAL A 86 0.29 -35.11 7.00
N PHE A 87 -0.10 -35.49 8.20
CA PHE A 87 -0.93 -34.70 9.10
C PHE A 87 -0.16 -33.42 9.51
N ASN A 88 -0.62 -32.27 9.01
CA ASN A 88 -0.04 -30.93 9.19
C ASN A 88 -0.06 -30.46 10.66
N SER A 89 0.90 -30.87 11.48
CA SER A 89 1.19 -30.24 12.77
C SER A 89 1.93 -28.90 12.60
N LYS A 90 2.76 -28.79 11.55
CA LYS A 90 3.57 -27.60 11.24
C LYS A 90 2.71 -26.36 10.93
N GLY A 91 1.58 -26.54 10.26
CA GLY A 91 0.66 -25.46 9.91
C GLY A 91 -0.05 -24.78 11.10
N LYS A 92 -0.20 -25.46 12.25
CA LYS A 92 -0.79 -24.85 13.46
C LYS A 92 0.20 -23.92 14.17
N GLU A 93 1.47 -24.31 14.28
CA GLU A 93 2.53 -23.47 14.84
C GLU A 93 2.85 -22.28 13.94
N ASP A 94 2.95 -22.49 12.63
CA ASP A 94 3.15 -21.42 11.65
C ASP A 94 2.00 -20.39 11.71
N ARG A 95 0.74 -20.84 11.80
CA ARG A 95 -0.42 -19.94 11.91
C ARG A 95 -0.41 -19.11 13.19
N LYS A 96 0.02 -19.70 14.32
CA LYS A 96 0.11 -18.99 15.61
C LYS A 96 1.25 -17.98 15.61
N ALA A 97 2.42 -18.33 15.05
CA ALA A 97 3.55 -17.42 14.89
C ALA A 97 3.19 -16.23 13.99
N GLN A 98 2.50 -16.48 12.87
CA GLN A 98 2.04 -15.46 11.94
C GLN A 98 0.98 -14.53 12.57
N ALA A 99 0.05 -15.07 13.37
CA ALA A 99 -0.91 -14.26 14.12
C ALA A 99 -0.23 -13.36 15.16
N GLN A 100 0.78 -13.87 15.88
CA GLN A 100 1.56 -13.08 16.84
C GLN A 100 2.38 -11.99 16.15
N ALA A 101 2.97 -12.26 14.98
CA ALA A 101 3.69 -11.25 14.20
C ALA A 101 2.75 -10.10 13.78
N ARG A 102 1.54 -10.41 13.30
CA ARG A 102 0.52 -9.41 12.94
C ARG A 102 0.02 -8.62 14.16
N ALA A 103 -0.16 -9.27 15.31
CA ALA A 103 -0.56 -8.59 16.54
C ALA A 103 0.51 -7.58 16.99
N ARG A 104 1.80 -7.96 16.96
CA ARG A 104 2.92 -7.06 17.30
C ARG A 104 3.00 -5.84 16.38
N LEU A 105 2.81 -6.04 15.08
CA LEU A 105 2.75 -4.93 14.11
C LEU A 105 1.58 -4.00 14.40
N ASN A 106 0.39 -4.55 14.65
CA ASN A 106 -0.77 -3.73 14.97
C ASN A 106 -0.58 -2.94 16.28
N ASP A 107 0.01 -3.56 17.31
CA ASP A 107 0.31 -2.88 18.57
C ASP A 107 1.30 -1.72 18.40
N GLN A 108 2.26 -1.83 17.47
CA GLN A 108 3.17 -0.73 17.12
C GLN A 108 2.49 0.36 16.29
N LEU A 109 1.56 0.00 15.40
CA LEU A 109 0.84 0.95 14.55
C LEU A 109 -0.28 1.69 15.28
N ARG A 110 -0.91 1.09 16.29
CA ARG A 110 -2.00 1.69 17.08
C ARG A 110 -1.67 3.07 17.67
N PRO A 111 -0.54 3.28 18.38
CA PRO A 111 -0.22 4.59 18.93
C PRO A 111 0.03 5.62 17.82
N LEU A 112 0.75 5.25 16.75
CA LEU A 112 1.03 6.15 15.62
C LEU A 112 -0.26 6.60 14.90
N LYS A 113 -1.18 5.66 14.65
CA LYS A 113 -2.51 5.97 14.08
C LYS A 113 -3.35 6.85 15.01
N ALA A 114 -3.25 6.64 16.32
CA ALA A 114 -3.94 7.49 17.29
C ALA A 114 -3.37 8.90 17.35
N GLU A 115 -2.05 9.08 17.19
CA GLU A 115 -1.43 10.40 17.04
C GLU A 115 -1.82 11.07 15.74
N LEU A 116 -1.81 10.33 14.62
CA LEU A 116 -2.23 10.85 13.31
C LEU A 116 -3.64 11.44 13.38
N LYS A 117 -4.59 10.69 13.96
CA LYS A 117 -5.96 11.17 14.17
C LYS A 117 -6.03 12.44 15.01
N LYS A 118 -5.20 12.57 16.06
CA LYS A 118 -5.16 13.79 16.89
C LYS A 118 -4.62 14.99 16.11
N VAL A 119 -3.60 14.77 15.27
CA VAL A 119 -3.03 15.81 14.41
C VAL A 119 -4.08 16.26 13.39
N ASP A 120 -4.78 15.33 12.74
CA ASP A 120 -5.90 15.62 11.83
C ASP A 120 -6.99 16.45 12.51
N GLU A 121 -7.46 16.03 13.68
CA GLU A 121 -8.48 16.76 14.45
C GLU A 121 -8.01 18.16 14.85
N ARG A 122 -6.72 18.34 15.19
CA ARG A 122 -6.17 19.66 15.54
C ARG A 122 -6.05 20.55 14.31
N MET A 123 -5.58 20.00 13.19
CA MET A 123 -5.44 20.70 11.92
C MET A 123 -6.80 21.20 11.41
N ALA A 124 -7.84 20.35 11.47
CA ALA A 124 -9.20 20.75 11.14
C ALA A 124 -9.71 21.91 12.01
N LYS A 125 -9.49 21.84 13.34
CA LYS A 125 -9.86 22.93 14.25
C LYS A 125 -9.10 24.22 13.98
N ALA A 126 -7.79 24.14 13.72
CA ALA A 126 -6.96 25.29 13.41
C ALA A 126 -7.40 25.96 12.10
N ALA A 127 -7.75 25.17 11.08
CA ALA A 127 -8.30 25.66 9.82
C ALA A 127 -9.65 26.38 10.02
N GLU A 128 -10.56 25.80 10.82
CA GLU A 128 -11.81 26.48 11.17
C GLU A 128 -11.60 27.79 11.93
N GLU A 129 -10.66 27.82 12.89
CA GLU A 129 -10.31 29.04 13.64
C GLU A 129 -9.75 30.11 12.70
N ARG A 130 -8.87 29.72 11.77
CA ARG A 130 -8.30 30.60 10.74
C ARG A 130 -9.41 31.20 9.87
N ASP A 131 -10.34 30.38 9.40
CA ASP A 131 -11.41 30.83 8.51
C ASP A 131 -12.39 31.78 9.22
N LYS A 132 -12.75 31.45 10.47
CA LYS A 132 -13.57 32.34 11.33
C LYS A 132 -12.88 33.69 11.55
N LEU A 133 -11.56 33.67 11.81
CA LEU A 133 -10.79 34.89 12.03
C LEU A 133 -10.62 35.71 10.75
N MET A 134 -10.39 35.05 9.61
CA MET A 134 -10.32 35.70 8.30
C MET A 134 -11.66 36.37 7.95
N GLN A 135 -12.78 35.68 8.19
CA GLN A 135 -14.12 36.24 7.98
C GLN A 135 -14.38 37.43 8.91
N ALA A 136 -13.99 37.33 10.19
CA ALA A 136 -14.10 38.44 11.13
C ALA A 136 -13.29 39.64 10.63
N LEU A 137 -12.01 39.45 10.28
CA LEU A 137 -11.12 40.50 9.77
C LEU A 137 -11.60 41.18 8.48
N GLY A 138 -12.38 40.47 7.66
CA GLY A 138 -13.04 41.02 6.47
C GLY A 138 -14.17 42.02 6.76
N SER A 139 -14.60 42.15 8.02
CA SER A 139 -15.61 43.13 8.42
C SER A 139 -15.09 44.56 8.36
N ILE A 140 -15.91 45.46 7.80
CA ILE A 140 -15.62 46.89 7.67
C ILE A 140 -15.57 47.62 9.03
N SER A 141 -16.17 47.04 10.08
CA SER A 141 -16.31 47.69 11.40
C SER A 141 -15.13 47.46 12.36
N ILE A 142 -14.05 46.80 11.93
CA ILE A 142 -12.90 46.48 12.79
C ILE A 142 -11.90 47.63 12.86
N GLY A 143 -11.47 47.97 14.08
CA GLY A 143 -10.49 49.01 14.34
C GLY A 143 -9.05 48.62 13.91
N PRO A 144 -8.14 49.59 13.71
CA PRO A 144 -6.76 49.29 13.27
C PRO A 144 -5.97 48.36 14.20
N SER A 145 -6.12 48.50 15.52
CA SER A 145 -5.43 47.66 16.50
C SER A 145 -5.94 46.21 16.45
N GLU A 146 -7.26 46.04 16.43
CA GLU A 146 -7.90 44.72 16.32
C GLU A 146 -7.53 44.01 15.02
N ARG A 147 -7.43 44.76 13.90
CA ARG A 147 -6.96 44.21 12.62
C ARG A 147 -5.51 43.75 12.71
N ALA A 148 -4.64 44.50 13.39
CA ALA A 148 -3.25 44.12 13.58
C ALA A 148 -3.11 42.86 14.47
N ASP A 149 -3.84 42.79 15.58
CA ASP A 149 -3.79 41.64 16.48
C ASP A 149 -4.43 40.39 15.87
N GLY A 150 -5.54 40.55 15.14
CA GLY A 150 -6.12 39.46 14.36
C GLY A 150 -5.19 38.98 13.24
N GLY A 151 -4.47 39.87 12.57
CA GLY A 151 -3.45 39.48 11.57
C GLY A 151 -2.30 38.67 12.17
N LYS A 152 -1.81 39.04 13.37
CA LYS A 152 -0.81 38.24 14.08
C LYS A 152 -1.33 36.85 14.45
N ARG A 153 -2.58 36.77 14.92
CA ARG A 153 -3.21 35.49 15.27
C ARG A 153 -3.47 34.62 14.05
N LEU A 154 -3.83 35.21 12.91
CA LEU A 154 -3.99 34.51 11.64
C LEU A 154 -2.68 33.86 11.22
N LYS A 155 -1.58 34.63 11.22
CA LYS A 155 -0.25 34.10 10.90
C LYS A 155 0.17 32.97 11.84
N ALA A 156 -0.11 33.10 13.14
CA ALA A 156 0.20 32.04 14.11
C ALA A 156 -0.59 30.74 13.86
N LEU A 157 -1.86 30.86 13.42
CA LEU A 157 -2.67 29.70 13.04
C LEU A 157 -2.17 29.05 11.74
N GLU A 158 -1.74 29.85 10.75
CA GLU A 158 -1.14 29.33 9.52
C GLU A 158 0.17 28.58 9.80
N GLU A 159 1.03 29.13 10.66
CA GLU A 159 2.27 28.48 11.08
C GLU A 159 2.02 27.20 11.90
N GLU A 160 0.97 27.20 12.73
CA GLU A 160 0.54 25.99 13.45
C GLU A 160 0.03 24.92 12.48
N ILE A 161 -0.73 25.28 11.46
CA ILE A 161 -1.19 24.35 10.42
C ILE A 161 0.01 23.75 9.67
N GLU A 162 0.98 24.56 9.26
CA GLU A 162 2.19 24.07 8.58
C GLU A 162 2.98 23.08 9.45
N GLN A 163 3.10 23.34 10.75
CA GLN A 163 3.75 22.42 11.70
C GLN A 163 2.97 21.11 11.86
N LEU A 164 1.63 21.19 11.90
CA LEU A 164 0.77 20.01 11.99
C LEU A 164 0.84 19.18 10.70
N GLU A 165 0.88 19.81 9.53
CA GLU A 165 1.07 19.15 8.24
C GLU A 165 2.41 18.43 8.18
N ALA A 166 3.50 19.09 8.60
CA ALA A 166 4.81 18.45 8.70
C ALA A 166 4.77 17.24 9.64
N ARG A 167 4.14 17.38 10.80
CA ARG A 167 4.00 16.27 11.77
C ARG A 167 3.14 15.13 11.23
N TRP A 168 2.10 15.44 10.48
CA TRP A 168 1.23 14.45 9.83
C TRP A 168 2.02 13.60 8.82
N LEU A 169 2.86 14.24 8.00
CA LEU A 169 3.75 13.56 7.06
C LEU A 169 4.76 12.66 7.78
N GLU A 170 5.42 13.16 8.84
CA GLU A 170 6.35 12.36 9.66
C GLU A 170 5.68 11.11 10.25
N LEU A 171 4.45 11.25 10.76
CA LEU A 171 3.68 10.14 11.32
C LEU A 171 3.27 9.14 10.24
N GLY A 172 2.90 9.61 9.05
CA GLY A 172 2.64 8.78 7.88
C GLY A 172 3.86 7.94 7.50
N GLU A 173 5.04 8.58 7.37
CA GLU A 173 6.30 7.87 7.10
C GLU A 173 6.65 6.86 8.20
N ALA A 174 6.41 7.21 9.47
CA ALA A 174 6.64 6.29 10.58
C ALA A 174 5.72 5.06 10.51
N ILE A 175 4.46 5.24 10.13
CA ILE A 175 3.50 4.15 9.92
C ILE A 175 3.95 3.24 8.78
N GLU A 176 4.39 3.81 7.65
CA GLU A 176 4.90 3.03 6.52
C GLU A 176 6.16 2.25 6.88
N ARG A 177 7.10 2.88 7.60
CA ARG A 177 8.34 2.22 8.05
C ARG A 177 8.10 1.05 9.01
N VAL A 178 7.05 1.11 9.82
CA VAL A 178 6.65 0.02 10.71
C VAL A 178 5.85 -1.05 9.95
N GLY A 179 5.13 -0.67 8.90
CA GLY A 179 4.30 -1.58 8.10
C GLY A 179 5.04 -2.37 7.03
N ASN A 180 6.20 -1.90 6.58
CA ASN A 180 7.04 -2.50 5.54
C ASN A 180 8.15 -3.38 6.13
#